data_AF-A0A967IXT4-F1
#
_entry.id   AF-A0A967IXT4-F1
#
_cell.length_a   1.000
_cell.length_b   1.000
_cell.length_c   1.000
_cell.angle_alpha   90.00
_cell.angle_beta   90.00
_cell.angle_gamma   90.00
#
_symmetry.space_group_name_H-M   'P 1'
#
loop_
_entity.id
_entity.type
_entity.pdbx_description
1 polymer ?
#
loop_
_entity_poly.entity_id
_entity_poly.type
_entity_poly.pdbx_seq_one_letter_code
_entity_poly.pdbx_strand_id
1 'polypeptide(L)' 'MALDPKSGGLWLAENGDEELLFGRGFGIGTDIRTGPNGNLFVVSLTGGAVYEVFRPSPSGR' A
#
# COMPACT_ATOMS: atom_id res chain seq x y z
N MET A 1 -11.98 18.69 10.48
CA MET A 1 -12.12 18.45 11.93
C MET A 1 -13.60 18.40 12.26
N ALA A 2 -14.08 17.32 12.86
CA ALA A 2 -15.48 17.16 13.27
C ALA A 2 -15.53 16.72 14.74
N LEU A 3 -16.63 17.02 15.45
CA LEU A 3 -16.82 16.63 16.85
C LEU A 3 -17.74 15.40 16.94
N ASP A 4 -17.46 14.49 17.87
CA ASP A 4 -18.31 13.35 18.19
C ASP A 4 -19.56 13.82 18.94
N PRO A 5 -20.77 13.67 18.38
CA PRO A 5 -21.99 14.06 19.07
C PRO A 5 -22.34 13.20 20.28
N LYS A 6 -21.71 12.02 20.47
CA LYS A 6 -21.97 11.15 21.62
C LYS A 6 -21.08 11.46 22.82
N SER A 7 -19.81 11.75 22.58
CA SER A 7 -18.82 11.98 23.64
C SER A 7 -18.34 13.42 23.75
N GLY A 8 -18.58 14.26 22.74
CA GLY A 8 -18.05 15.63 22.66
C GLY A 8 -16.55 15.71 22.30
N GLY A 9 -15.89 14.57 22.10
CA GLY A 9 -14.50 14.52 21.67
C GLY A 9 -14.32 15.00 20.22
N LEU A 10 -13.12 15.45 19.86
CA LEU A 10 -12.80 15.74 18.46
C LEU A 10 -12.58 14.43 17.72
N TRP A 11 -13.35 14.15 16.66
CA TRP A 11 -12.94 13.18 15.64
C TRP A 11 -11.74 13.79 14.92
N LEU A 12 -10.56 13.52 15.46
CA LEU A 12 -9.39 13.39 14.62
C LEU A 12 -9.72 12.17 13.76
N ALA A 13 -10.05 12.38 12.48
CA ALA A 13 -9.87 11.30 11.53
C ALA A 13 -8.38 10.98 11.63
N GLU A 14 -8.06 9.93 12.38
CA GLU A 14 -6.75 9.36 12.48
C GLU A 14 -6.46 8.73 11.11
N ASN A 15 -6.17 9.58 10.12
CA ASN A 15 -5.40 9.16 8.97
C ASN A 15 -3.98 8.99 9.51
N GLY A 16 -3.79 7.99 10.36
CA GLY A 16 -2.52 7.68 10.99
C GLY A 16 -1.53 7.24 9.92
N ASP A 17 -0.25 7.49 10.17
CA ASP A 17 0.88 6.99 9.38
C ASP A 17 1.00 5.47 9.56
N GLU A 18 0.01 4.71 9.10
CA GLU A 18 0.07 3.26 9.11
C GLU A 18 1.10 2.78 8.08
N GLU A 19 2.18 2.18 8.56
CA GLU A 19 3.16 1.54 7.68
C GLU A 19 2.54 0.29 7.04
N LEU A 20 2.26 0.38 5.73
CA LEU A 20 1.76 -0.75 4.97
C LEU A 20 2.91 -1.62 4.43
N LEU A 21 2.99 -2.86 4.91
CA LEU A 21 3.85 -3.88 4.31
C LEU A 21 3.16 -4.51 3.09
N PHE A 22 3.63 -4.18 1.88
CA PHE A 22 3.10 -4.74 0.62
C PHE A 22 3.95 -5.87 0.01
N GLY A 23 5.16 -6.12 0.53
CA GLY A 23 6.04 -7.19 0.05
C GLY A 23 7.44 -7.16 0.64
N ARG A 24 8.22 -8.22 0.40
CA ARG A 24 9.62 -8.38 0.85
C ARG A 24 10.42 -9.14 -0.21
N GLY A 25 11.75 -9.06 -0.13
CA GLY A 25 12.65 -9.86 -0.97
C GLY A 25 12.94 -9.29 -2.36
N PHE A 26 12.60 -8.03 -2.61
CA PHE A 26 12.89 -7.37 -3.90
C PHE A 26 14.37 -6.99 -4.09
N GLY A 27 15.23 -7.15 -3.07
CA GLY A 27 16.62 -6.67 -3.11
C GLY A 27 16.71 -5.14 -3.11
N ILE A 28 17.62 -4.58 -3.90
CA ILE A 28 17.77 -3.13 -4.06
C ILE A 28 16.70 -2.60 -5.02
N GLY A 29 15.64 -2.02 -4.46
CA GLY A 29 14.59 -1.33 -5.21
C GLY A 29 14.98 0.11 -5.56
N THR A 30 14.70 0.56 -6.79
CA THR A 30 15.04 1.92 -7.23
C THR A 30 13.84 2.82 -7.47
N ASP A 31 12.68 2.25 -7.82
CA ASP A 31 11.44 3.00 -7.99
C ASP A 31 10.24 2.09 -7.68
N ILE A 32 9.15 2.73 -7.24
CA ILE A 32 7.88 2.11 -6.93
C ILE A 32 6.76 2.97 -7.51
N ARG A 33 5.91 2.39 -8.36
CA ARG A 33 4.84 3.13 -9.05
C ARG A 33 3.53 2.35 -9.12
N THR A 34 2.42 3.02 -8.93
CA THR A 34 1.09 2.49 -9.25
C THR A 34 0.86 2.57 -10.76
N GLY A 35 0.54 1.44 -11.38
CA GLY A 35 0.22 1.37 -12.80
C GLY A 35 -1.24 1.75 -13.10
N PRO A 36 -1.60 2.01 -14.37
CA PRO A 36 -2.97 2.29 -14.79
C PRO A 36 -3.97 1.16 -14.49
N ASN A 37 -3.49 -0.07 -14.29
CA ASN A 37 -4.27 -1.23 -13.88
C ASN A 37 -4.57 -1.27 -12.37
N GLY A 38 -4.03 -0.32 -11.60
CA GLY A 38 -4.20 -0.24 -10.14
C GLY A 38 -3.24 -1.12 -9.34
N ASN A 39 -2.34 -1.88 -9.99
CA ASN A 39 -1.31 -2.67 -9.33
C ASN A 39 -0.06 -1.83 -9.04
N LEU A 40 0.78 -2.32 -8.13
CA LEU A 40 2.05 -1.68 -7.77
C LEU A 40 3.20 -2.36 -8.51
N PHE A 41 4.12 -1.57 -9.06
CA PHE A 41 5.31 -2.05 -9.75
C PHE A 41 6.56 -1.65 -8.98
N VAL A 42 7.51 -2.58 -8.81
CA VAL A 42 8.77 -2.38 -8.11
C VAL A 42 9.94 -2.67 -9.05
N VAL A 43 10.79 -1.68 -9.31
CA VAL A 43 12.02 -1.86 -10.10
C VAL A 43 13.14 -2.35 -9.20
N SER A 44 13.74 -3.50 -9.50
CA SER A 44 14.83 -4.10 -8.72
C SER A 44 16.14 -4.18 -9.52
N LEU A 45 17.20 -3.58 -8.98
CA LEU A 45 18.55 -3.75 -9.53
C LEU A 45 19.13 -5.13 -9.24
N THR A 46 18.87 -5.68 -8.05
CA THR A 46 19.39 -7.01 -7.66
C THR A 46 18.77 -8.10 -8.53
N GLY A 47 17.47 -8.01 -8.80
CA GLY A 47 16.75 -8.97 -9.63
C GLY A 47 16.87 -8.72 -11.14
N GLY A 48 17.35 -7.54 -11.56
CA GLY A 48 17.35 -7.12 -12.97
C GLY A 48 15.95 -7.15 -13.58
N ALA A 49 14.91 -6.88 -12.78
CA ALA A 49 13.52 -7.14 -13.11
C ALA A 49 12.58 -6.07 -12.55
N VAL A 50 11.36 -6.02 -13.11
CA VAL A 50 10.24 -5.25 -12.57
C VAL A 50 9.21 -6.23 -12.03
N TYR A 51 8.92 -6.17 -10.74
CA TYR A 51 7.93 -7.01 -10.08
C TYR A 51 6.58 -6.32 -10.04
N GLU A 52 5.51 -7.04 -10.33
CA GLU A 52 4.12 -6.57 -10.17
C GLU A 52 3.52 -7.17 -8.88
N VAL A 53 2.98 -6.31 -8.03
CA VAL A 53 2.22 -6.67 -6.83
C VAL A 53 0.75 -6.43 -7.11
N PHE A 54 -0.02 -7.51 -7.12
CA PHE A 54 -1.44 -7.50 -7.45
C PHE A 54 -2.24 -8.24 -6.37
N ARG A 55 -3.52 -7.91 -6.26
CA ARG A 55 -4.44 -8.65 -5.40
C ARG A 55 -4.86 -9.94 -6.11
N PRO A 56 -4.70 -11.12 -5.50
CA PRO A 56 -5.29 -12.33 -6.07
C PRO A 56 -6.82 -12.17 -6.12
N SER A 57 -7.45 -12.67 -7.18
CA SER A 57 -8.91 -12.73 -7.28
C SER A 57 -9.48 -13.50 -6.07
N PRO A 58 -10.59 -13.06 -5.45
CA PRO A 58 -11.23 -13.80 -4.36
C PRO A 58 -11.70 -15.21 -4.74
N SER A 59 -11.69 -15.57 -6.02
CA SER A 59 -12.14 -16.88 -6.51
C SER A 59 -11.12 -17.98 -6.22
N GLY A 60 -11.12 -18.47 -4.99
CA GLY A 60 -10.31 -19.60 -4.54
C GLY A 60 -10.65 -20.18 -3.15
N ARG A 61 -11.72 -19.72 -2.50
CA ARG A 61 -12.34 -20.36 -1.33
C ARG A 61 -13.85 -20.21 -1.38
#